data_AF-A0A2E0GFH0-F1
#
_entry.id   AF-A0A2E0GFH0-F1
#
_cell.length_a   1.000
_cell.length_b   1.000
_cell.length_c   1.000
_cell.angle_alpha   90.00
_cell.angle_beta   90.00
_cell.angle_gamma   90.00
#
_symmetry.space_group_name_H-M   'P 1'
#
loop_
_entity.id
_entity.type
_entity.pdbx_description
1 polymer ?
#
loop_
_entity_poly.entity_id
_entity_poly.type
_entity_poly.pdbx_seq_one_letter_code
_entity_poly.pdbx_strand_id
1 'polypeptide(L)' 'IENKNYKSKIEHEASTSKISDEQLFYCRQRGIPEEDAVALIVNGFCKQVLQELPMEFALEAQQLVGISLEGSVG' A
#
# COMPACT_ATOMS: atom_id res chain seq x y z
N ILE A 1 -20.54 11.80 -6.95
CA ILE A 1 -21.38 10.59 -7.00
C ILE A 1 -22.79 11.02 -7.41
N GLU A 2 -23.32 10.52 -8.52
CA GLU A 2 -24.70 10.79 -8.94
C GLU A 2 -25.64 9.66 -8.47
N ASN A 3 -26.78 10.03 -7.90
CA ASN A 3 -27.80 9.09 -7.44
C ASN A 3 -29.21 9.67 -7.64
N LYS A 4 -30.11 8.88 -8.25
CA LYS A 4 -31.51 9.27 -8.54
C LYS A 4 -32.53 8.61 -7.58
N ASN A 5 -32.08 7.91 -6.54
CA ASN A 5 -32.92 7.22 -5.56
C ASN A 5 -32.85 7.91 -4.19
N TYR A 6 -34.01 8.29 -3.65
CA TYR A 6 -34.17 9.05 -2.40
C TYR A 6 -33.98 8.24 -1.11
N LYS A 7 -33.90 6.91 -1.19
CA LYS A 7 -33.69 6.04 -0.02
C LYS A 7 -32.24 5.55 0.14
N SER A 8 -31.34 5.88 -0.77
CA SER A 8 -29.96 5.41 -0.70
C SER A 8 -29.18 6.16 0.36
N LYS A 9 -28.27 5.44 1.04
CA LYS A 9 -27.18 6.02 1.82
C LYS A 9 -25.88 5.77 1.07
N ILE A 10 -25.09 6.82 0.87
CA ILE A 10 -23.85 6.77 0.09
C ILE A 10 -22.79 7.55 0.88
N GLU A 11 -21.65 6.90 1.13
CA GLU A 11 -20.49 7.51 1.77
C GLU A 11 -19.27 7.31 0.86
N HIS A 12 -18.38 8.28 0.84
CA HIS A 12 -17.15 8.22 0.07
C HIS A 12 -16.02 8.81 0.91
N GLU A 13 -14.94 8.05 1.03
CA GLU A 13 -13.74 8.47 1.71
C GLU A 13 -12.55 8.32 0.76
N ALA A 14 -11.66 9.31 0.82
CA ALA A 14 -10.40 9.30 0.12
C ALA A 14 -9.35 9.92 1.05
N SER A 15 -8.18 9.29 1.12
CA SER A 15 -7.05 9.79 1.89
C SER A 15 -5.78 9.71 1.05
N THR A 16 -4.90 10.68 1.25
CA THR A 16 -3.56 10.68 0.66
C THR A 16 -2.56 10.47 1.79
N SER A 17 -1.69 9.48 1.63
CA SER A 17 -0.63 9.20 2.58
C SER A 17 0.73 9.30 1.88
N LYS A 18 1.73 9.79 2.61
CA LYS A 18 3.13 9.76 2.20
C LYS A 18 3.88 8.79 3.09
N ILE A 19 4.94 8.18 2.57
CA ILE A 19 5.86 7.40 3.39
C ILE A 19 6.52 8.37 4.39
N SER A 20 6.52 8.00 5.66
CA SER A 20 7.09 8.84 6.72
C SER A 20 8.60 8.66 6.78
N ASP A 21 9.34 9.77 6.73
CA ASP A 21 10.80 9.78 6.90
C ASP A 21 11.22 9.19 8.27
N GLU A 22 10.39 9.36 9.30
CA GLU A 22 10.63 8.76 10.61
C GLU A 22 10.47 7.24 10.58
N GLN A 23 9.49 6.73 9.82
CA GLN A 23 9.32 5.28 9.63
C GLN A 23 10.48 4.68 8.84
N LEU A 24 10.94 5.37 7.79
CA LEU A 24 12.12 4.96 7.02
C LEU A 24 13.38 4.97 7.88
N PHE A 25 13.60 6.05 8.64
CA PHE A 25 14.71 6.15 9.57
C PHE A 25 14.70 5.03 10.61
N TYR A 26 13.52 4.74 11.19
CA TYR A 26 13.34 3.68 12.18
C TYR A 26 13.64 2.28 11.62
N CYS A 27 13.28 2.01 10.37
CA CYS A 27 13.59 0.75 9.68
C CYS A 27 15.10 0.66 9.40
N ARG A 28 15.69 1.72 8.87
CA ARG A 28 17.12 1.80 8.58
C ARG A 28 18.00 1.66 9.82
N GLN A 29 17.59 2.23 10.96
CA GLN A 29 18.30 2.09 12.22
C GLN A 29 18.35 0.63 12.70
N ARG A 30 17.42 -0.22 12.24
CA ARG A 30 17.41 -1.67 12.50
C ARG A 30 18.20 -2.47 11.46
N GLY A 31 18.90 -1.81 10.55
CA GLY A 31 19.66 -2.45 9.49
C GLY A 31 18.80 -2.92 8.31
N ILE A 32 17.55 -2.47 8.21
CA ILE A 32 16.69 -2.73 7.04
C ILE A 32 17.11 -1.75 5.92
N PRO A 33 17.49 -2.23 4.73
CA PRO A 33 17.76 -1.37 3.58
C PRO A 33 16.59 -0.44 3.26
N GLU A 34 16.87 0.70 2.66
CA GLU A 34 15.83 1.70 2.35
C GLU A 34 14.75 1.16 1.41
N GLU A 35 15.16 0.43 0.37
CA GLU A 35 14.25 -0.21 -0.58
C GLU A 35 13.34 -1.25 0.11
N ASP A 36 13.93 -2.09 0.97
CA ASP A 36 13.18 -3.07 1.76
C ASP A 36 12.21 -2.41 2.75
N ALA A 37 12.60 -1.27 3.34
CA ALA A 37 11.76 -0.49 4.22
C ALA A 37 10.56 0.13 3.48
N VAL A 38 10.78 0.67 2.29
CA VAL A 38 9.72 1.17 1.41
C VAL A 38 8.76 0.04 1.04
N ALA A 39 9.29 -1.10 0.57
CA ALA A 39 8.49 -2.26 0.21
C ALA A 39 7.65 -2.76 1.39
N LEU A 40 8.21 -2.78 2.61
CA LEU A 40 7.50 -3.16 3.83
C LEU A 40 6.32 -2.22 4.11
N ILE A 41 6.53 -0.90 4.04
CA ILE A 41 5.51 0.10 4.33
C ILE A 41 4.38 0.05 3.29
N VAL A 42 4.73 -0.04 2.00
CA VAL A 42 3.75 -0.09 0.91
C VAL A 42 2.96 -1.40 0.93
N ASN A 43 3.61 -2.54 1.20
CA ASN A 43 2.90 -3.80 1.39
C ASN A 43 1.93 -3.76 2.58
N GLY A 44 2.31 -3.07 3.67
CA GLY A 44 1.42 -2.82 4.80
C GLY A 44 0.19 -2.00 4.41
N PHE A 45 0.37 -0.96 3.59
CA PHE A 45 -0.71 -0.12 3.07
C PHE A 45 -1.68 -0.92 2.17
N CYS A 46 -1.13 -1.74 1.26
CA CYS A 46 -1.93 -2.55 0.33
C CYS A 46 -2.50 -3.83 0.94
N LYS A 47 -2.13 -4.19 2.19
CA LYS A 47 -2.41 -5.50 2.80
C LYS A 47 -3.88 -5.89 2.74
N GLN A 48 -4.79 -4.99 3.09
CA GLN A 48 -6.22 -5.28 3.12
C GLN A 48 -6.77 -5.61 1.73
N VAL A 49 -6.29 -4.92 0.69
CA VAL A 49 -6.70 -5.18 -0.69
C VAL A 49 -6.13 -6.51 -1.18
N LEU A 50 -4.86 -6.79 -0.88
CA LEU A 50 -4.18 -8.01 -1.31
C LEU A 50 -4.73 -9.27 -0.62
N GLN A 51 -5.26 -9.13 0.61
CA GLN A 51 -5.89 -10.23 1.33
C GLN A 51 -7.27 -10.64 0.78
N GLU A 52 -7.91 -9.79 -0.03
CA GLU A 52 -9.16 -10.13 -0.74
C GLU A 52 -8.91 -10.95 -2.01
N LEU A 53 -7.65 -11.01 -2.48
CA LEU A 53 -7.29 -11.82 -3.64
C LEU A 53 -7.12 -13.29 -3.24
N PRO A 54 -7.44 -14.24 -4.14
CA PRO A 54 -7.05 -15.63 -3.95
C PRO A 54 -5.54 -15.73 -3.73
N MET A 55 -5.13 -16.65 -2.85
CA MET A 55 -3.76 -16.72 -2.33
C MET A 55 -2.68 -16.76 -3.42
N GLU A 56 -2.95 -17.46 -4.52
CA GLU A 56 -2.07 -17.56 -5.68
C GLU A 56 -1.79 -16.20 -6.35
N PHE A 57 -2.81 -15.35 -6.48
CA PHE A 57 -2.67 -14.01 -7.05
C PHE A 57 -2.14 -13.00 -6.03
N ALA A 58 -2.49 -13.16 -4.75
CA ALA A 58 -2.01 -12.27 -3.70
C ALA A 58 -0.48 -12.30 -3.58
N LEU A 59 0.11 -13.50 -3.70
CA LEU A 59 1.56 -13.68 -3.65
C LEU A 59 2.26 -13.00 -4.83
N GLU A 60 1.74 -13.20 -6.05
CA GLU A 60 2.29 -12.61 -7.27
C GLU A 60 2.15 -11.08 -7.27
N ALA A 61 0.99 -10.55 -6.84
CA ALA A 61 0.75 -9.13 -6.73
C ALA A 61 1.70 -8.46 -5.72
N GLN A 62 1.99 -9.09 -4.58
CA GLN A 62 2.98 -8.57 -3.63
C GLN A 62 4.38 -8.46 -4.24
N GLN A 63 4.79 -9.45 -5.02
CA GLN A 63 6.09 -9.43 -5.72
C GLN A 63 6.14 -8.32 -6.77
N LEU A 64 5.09 -8.17 -7.58
CA LEU A 64 5.01 -7.13 -8.60
C LEU A 64 5.01 -5.71 -8.01
N VAL A 65 4.34 -5.52 -6.87
CA VAL A 65 4.37 -4.23 -6.13
C VAL A 65 5.78 -3.93 -5.66
N GLY A 66 6.50 -4.92 -5.10
CA GLY A 66 7.89 -4.76 -4.68
C GLY A 66 8.81 -4.34 -5.83
N ILE A 67 8.76 -5.07 -6.95
CA ILE A 67 9.58 -4.78 -8.15
C ILE A 67 9.24 -3.39 -8.73
N SER A 68 7.97 -2.99 -8.72
CA SER A 68 7.58 -1.66 -9.24
C SER A 68 8.15 -0.51 -8.40
N LEU A 69 8.39 -0.77 -7.11
CA LEU A 69 8.99 0.21 -6.18
C LEU A 69 10.51 0.25 -6.35
N GLU A 70 11.14 -0.88 -6.62
CA GLU A 70 12.56 -1.02 -6.96
C GLU A 70 12.86 -0.25 -8.27
N GLY A 71 13.39 0.97 -8.15
CA GLY A 71 13.70 1.85 -9.29
C GLY A 71 12.70 2.98 -9.57
N SER A 72 11.57 3.04 -8.85
CA SER A 72 10.64 4.21 -8.89
C SER A 72 10.87 5.20 -7.75
N VAL A 73 11.69 4.83 -6.76
CA VAL A 73 12.08 5.69 -5.65
C VAL A 73 13.38 6.40 -6.04
N GLY A 74 13.23 7.64 -6.50
CA GLY A 74 14.31 8.57 -6.86
C GLY A 74 13.87 10.00 -6.62
#